data_AF-A0A848LYB8-F1
#
_entry.id   AF-A0A848LYB8-F1
#
_cell.length_a   1.000
_cell.length_b   1.000
_cell.length_c   1.000
_cell.angle_alpha   90.00
_cell.angle_beta   90.00
_cell.angle_gamma   90.00
#
_symmetry.space_group_name_H-M   'P 1'
#
loop_
_entity.id
_entity.type
_entity.pdbx_description
1 polymer ?
#
loop_
_entity_poly.entity_id
_entity_poly.type
_entity_poly.pdbx_seq_one_letter_code
_entity_poly.pdbx_strand_id
1 'polypeptide(L)' 'MVPLKDGSGLPPEQRAALERELAPLTLLQDVVRWGFAHTPPLDVAEVVVQDEFTHDVVLPWKNGRYLVFDTT' A
#
# COMPACT_ATOMS: atom_id res chain seq x y z
N MET A 1 -6.10 -10.74 7.42
CA MET A 1 -4.83 -10.12 6.99
C MET A 1 -4.61 -10.52 5.55
N VAL A 2 -4.62 -9.56 4.63
CA VAL A 2 -4.31 -9.84 3.22
C VAL A 2 -2.79 -10.04 3.12
N PRO A 3 -2.31 -11.14 2.51
CA PRO A 3 -0.88 -11.41 2.42
C PRO A 3 -0.17 -10.39 1.52
N LEU A 4 0.95 -9.83 1.96
CA LEU A 4 1.79 -8.97 1.13
C LEU A 4 2.44 -9.79 0.02
N LYS A 5 2.10 -9.48 -1.23
CA LYS A 5 2.77 -10.02 -2.42
C LYS A 5 3.89 -9.07 -2.84
N ASP A 6 5.13 -9.52 -2.69
CA ASP A 6 6.30 -8.75 -3.10
C ASP A 6 6.76 -9.10 -4.52
N GLY A 7 6.57 -8.16 -5.46
CA GLY A 7 7.11 -8.24 -6.82
C GLY A 7 8.43 -7.49 -7.01
N SER A 8 8.95 -6.86 -5.96
CA SER A 8 10.09 -5.92 -6.01
C SER A 8 11.39 -6.47 -5.40
N GLY A 9 11.32 -7.65 -4.76
CA GLY A 9 12.48 -8.32 -4.17
C GLY A 9 12.99 -7.65 -2.89
N LEU A 10 12.08 -7.34 -1.96
CA LEU A 10 12.42 -6.77 -0.67
C LEU A 10 13.25 -7.73 0.18
N PRO A 11 14.27 -7.23 0.90
CA PRO A 11 14.94 -8.00 1.92
C PRO A 11 13.94 -8.54 2.94
N PRO A 12 14.10 -9.78 3.44
CA PRO A 12 13.14 -10.41 4.35
C PRO A 12 12.77 -9.57 5.57
N GLU A 13 13.74 -8.86 6.14
CA GLU A 13 13.52 -7.98 7.29
C GLU A 13 12.65 -6.76 6.96
N GLN A 14 12.89 -6.13 5.80
CA GLN A 14 12.09 -5.00 5.33
C GLN A 14 10.68 -5.44 5.00
N ARG A 15 10.53 -6.61 4.37
CA ARG A 15 9.23 -7.20 4.09
C ARG A 15 8.46 -7.47 5.38
N ALA A 16 9.07 -8.11 6.37
CA ALA A 16 8.42 -8.41 7.64
C ALA A 16 8.05 -7.15 8.44
N ALA A 17 8.86 -6.08 8.35
CA ALA A 17 8.53 -4.78 8.93
C ALA A 17 7.31 -4.15 8.24
N LEU A 18 7.31 -4.15 6.90
CA LEU A 18 6.19 -3.64 6.11
C LEU A 18 4.90 -4.44 6.38
N GLU A 19 4.95 -5.77 6.43
CA GLU A 19 3.80 -6.61 6.77
C GLU A 19 3.19 -6.23 8.13
N ARG A 20 4.01 -5.90 9.12
CA ARG A 20 3.53 -5.42 10.44
C ARG A 20 2.89 -4.04 10.38
N GLU A 21 3.44 -3.13 9.57
CA GLU A 21 2.87 -1.79 9.37
C GLU A 21 1.53 -1.82 8.63
N LEU A 22 1.39 -2.72 7.65
CA LEU A 22 0.18 -2.83 6.82
C LEU A 22 -0.91 -3.71 7.43
N ALA A 23 -0.57 -4.61 8.36
CA ALA A 23 -1.50 -5.49 9.07
C ALA A 23 -2.79 -4.84 9.61
N PRO A 24 -2.77 -3.63 10.21
CA PRO A 24 -3.98 -2.99 10.73
C PRO A 24 -4.79 -2.23 9.66
N LEU A 25 -4.27 -2.06 8.43
CA LEU A 25 -4.95 -1.32 7.38
C LEU A 25 -6.00 -2.23 6.72
N THR A 26 -7.28 -2.02 7.05
CA THR A 26 -8.37 -2.90 6.59
C THR A 26 -9.33 -2.21 5.64
N LEU A 27 -9.32 -0.88 5.62
CA LEU A 27 -10.14 -0.05 4.75
C LEU A 27 -9.26 0.94 3.97
N LEU A 28 -9.76 1.40 2.82
CA LEU A 28 -9.07 2.43 2.03
C LEU A 28 -8.79 3.70 2.86
N GLN A 29 -9.72 4.12 3.73
CA GLN A 29 -9.50 5.26 4.61
C GLN A 29 -8.30 5.06 5.57
N ASP A 30 -7.99 3.82 5.96
CA ASP A 30 -6.85 3.52 6.82
C ASP A 30 -5.55 3.69 6.02
N VAL A 31 -5.55 3.23 4.76
CA VAL A 31 -4.42 3.40 3.83
C VAL A 31 -4.15 4.88 3.58
N VAL A 32 -5.18 5.68 3.29
CA VAL A 32 -5.05 7.12 3.06
C VAL A 32 -4.50 7.81 4.32
N ARG A 33 -5.07 7.53 5.50
CA ARG A 33 -4.57 8.09 6.76
C ARG A 33 -3.13 7.68 7.05
N TRP A 34 -2.79 6.42 6.82
CA TRP A 34 -1.42 5.91 6.98
C TRP A 34 -0.46 6.63 6.03
N GLY A 35 -0.82 6.79 4.74
CA GLY A 35 0.00 7.47 3.73
C GLY A 35 0.29 8.93 4.12
N PHE A 36 -0.73 9.68 4.54
CA PHE A 36 -0.58 11.06 4.98
C PHE A 36 0.16 11.23 6.31
N ALA A 37 0.27 10.18 7.12
CA ALA A 37 1.06 10.21 8.36
C ALA A 37 2.58 10.12 8.13
N HIS A 38 3.04 9.77 6.93
CA HIS A 38 4.47 9.78 6.58
C HIS A 38 4.99 11.20 6.37
N THR A 39 6.31 11.36 6.47
CA THR A 39 7.01 12.61 6.14
C THR A 39 8.16 12.31 5.17
N PRO A 40 8.07 12.73 3.89
CA PRO A 40 6.92 13.41 3.26
C PRO A 40 5.67 12.51 3.16
N PRO A 41 4.46 13.08 3.03
CA PRO A 41 3.24 12.30 2.82
C PRO A 41 3.34 11.39 1.59
N LEU A 42 2.85 10.16 1.73
CA LEU A 42 2.67 9.23 0.61
C LEU A 42 1.26 9.45 0.04
N ASP A 43 1.13 10.38 -0.90
CA ASP A 43 -0.14 10.66 -1.57
C ASP A 43 -0.48 9.56 -2.60
N VAL A 44 -1.75 9.46 -2.97
CA VAL A 44 -2.21 8.52 -4.00
C VAL A 44 -1.62 8.95 -5.34
N ALA A 45 -0.75 8.11 -5.89
CA ALA A 45 -0.15 8.35 -7.20
C ALA A 45 -1.13 8.03 -8.33
N GLU A 46 -1.91 6.96 -8.17
CA GLU A 46 -2.85 6.48 -9.17
C GLU A 46 -3.97 5.66 -8.53
N VAL A 47 -5.15 5.70 -9.15
CA VAL A 47 -6.27 4.80 -8.86
C VAL A 47 -6.61 4.08 -10.16
N VAL A 48 -6.42 2.76 -10.19
CA VAL A 48 -6.71 1.91 -11.35
C VAL A 48 -8.08 1.27 -11.13
N VAL A 49 -9.05 1.64 -11.96
CA VAL A 49 -10.38 1.04 -11.94
C VAL A 49 -10.29 -0.37 -12.53
N GLN A 50 -10.63 -1.40 -11.75
CA GLN A 50 -10.69 -2.78 -12.21
C GLN A 50 -12.09 -3.12 -12.77
N ASP A 51 -13.14 -2.75 -12.02
CA ASP A 51 -14.54 -2.82 -12.46
C ASP A 51 -15.40 -1.74 -11.76
N GLU A 52 -16.73 -1.89 -11.78
CA GLU A 52 -17.67 -0.93 -11.19
C GLU A 52 -17.56 -0.79 -9.65
N PHE A 53 -16.95 -1.76 -8.98
CA PHE A 53 -16.85 -1.81 -7.52
C PHE A 53 -15.41 -1.95 -7.01
N THR A 54 -14.47 -2.37 -7.85
CA THR A 54 -13.10 -2.70 -7.44
C THR A 54 -12.06 -1.76 -8.04
N HIS A 55 -11.13 -1.32 -7.19
CA HIS A 55 -10.10 -0.36 -7.53
C HIS A 55 -8.78 -0.75 -6.88
N ASP A 56 -7.68 -0.60 -7.63
CA ASP A 56 -6.34 -0.66 -7.08
C ASP A 56 -5.85 0.76 -6.78
N VAL A 57 -5.42 0.99 -5.55
CA VAL A 57 -4.88 2.29 -5.12
C VAL A 57 -3.38 2.20 -4.98
N VAL A 58 -2.67 3.03 -5.74
CA VAL A 58 -1.21 3.00 -5.85
C VAL A 58 -0.61 4.15 -5.05
N LEU A 59 0.26 3.82 -4.09
CA LEU A 59 1.03 4.78 -3.31
C LEU A 59 2.52 4.65 -3.63
N PRO A 60 3.26 5.76 -3.81
CA PRO A 60 4.70 5.72 -3.90
C PRO A 60 5.29 5.26 -2.57
N TRP A 61 6.41 4.55 -2.64
CA TRP A 61 7.13 4.04 -1.49
C TRP A 61 8.65 4.11 -1.70
N LYS A 62 9.39 3.76 -0.65
CA LYS A 62 10.84 3.94 -0.56
C LYS A 62 11.59 3.36 -1.77
N ASN A 63 12.63 4.07 -2.20
CA ASN A 63 13.54 3.66 -3.27
C ASN A 63 12.85 3.45 -4.64
N GLY A 64 11.87 4.30 -4.97
CA GLY A 64 11.18 4.24 -6.26
C GLY A 64 10.27 3.02 -6.42
N ARG A 65 9.89 2.39 -5.30
CA ARG A 65 8.92 1.29 -5.28
C ARG A 65 7.51 1.83 -5.07
N TYR A 66 6.52 0.98 -5.30
CA TYR A 66 5.12 1.31 -5.13
C TYR A 66 4.43 0.23 -4.30
N LEU A 67 3.43 0.65 -3.53
CA LEU A 67 2.48 -0.23 -2.86
C LEU A 67 1.16 -0.14 -3.61
N VAL A 68 0.55 -1.31 -3.84
CA VAL A 68 -0.75 -1.43 -4.49
C VAL A 68 -1.70 -2.04 -3.49
N PHE A 69 -2.82 -1.36 -3.26
CA PHE A 69 -3.87 -1.80 -2.35
C PHE A 69 -5.12 -2.14 -3.15
N ASP A 70 -5.51 -3.40 -3.13
CA ASP A 70 -6.77 -3.85 -3.72
C ASP A 70 -7.92 -3.40 -2.81
N THR A 71 -8.91 -2.70 -3.38
CA THR A 71 -10.06 -2.17 -2.63
C THR A 71 -11.36 -2.51 -3.34
N THR A 72 -12.40 -2.78 -2.55
CA THR A 72 -13.76 -3.16 -2.98
C THR A 72 -14.80 -2.35 -2.22
#